data_AF-A0A6J2TJP3-F1
#
_entry.id   AF-A0A6J2TJP3-F1
#
_cell.length_a   1.000
_cell.length_b   1.000
_cell.length_c   1.000
_cell.angle_alpha   90.00
_cell.angle_beta   90.00
_cell.angle_gamma   90.00
#
_symmetry.space_group_name_H-M   'P 1'
#
loop_
_entity.id
_entity.type
_entity.pdbx_description
1 polymer ?
#
loop_
_entity_poly.entity_id
_entity_poly.type
_entity_poly.pdbx_seq_one_letter_code
_entity_poly.pdbx_strand_id
1 'polypeptide(L)'
;MNIIQPQMLEQVTANLANFAYDPINWTYLHEAQALEVFLELLETHNQSLQLHGIAALCNICLDRTAEQFIIEPKHTSIIIDLFLRTEHLEIVLHSIALFLQILSSDVQETLKYKELLVTPALLKRIQHWRQEAKDKRVVNLCVVFLEQFGRRIQITEIDNVQSAPPVEPSSVQSSEAGSNN
;
A
#
# COMPACT_ATOMS: atom_id res chain seq x y z
N MET A 1 22.34 -21.50 16.75
CA MET A 1 22.82 -20.18 17.19
C MET A 1 21.58 -19.33 17.44
N ASN A 2 21.40 -18.90 18.70
CA ASN A 2 20.34 -18.07 19.31
C ASN A 2 18.93 -18.06 18.68
N ILE A 3 18.04 -18.87 19.27
CA ILE A 3 16.59 -18.69 19.16
C ILE A 3 16.25 -17.45 19.99
N ILE A 4 16.17 -16.29 19.36
CA ILE A 4 15.49 -15.15 19.99
C ILE A 4 14.03 -15.60 20.17
N GLN A 5 13.56 -15.62 21.43
CA GLN A 5 12.16 -15.95 21.71
C GLN A 5 11.26 -14.95 20.98
N PRO A 6 10.14 -15.36 20.35
CA PRO A 6 9.29 -14.46 19.58
C PRO A 6 8.89 -13.17 20.32
N GLN A 7 8.62 -13.27 21.63
CA GLN A 7 8.30 -12.09 22.45
C GLN A 7 9.48 -11.11 22.60
N MET A 8 10.70 -11.62 22.70
CA MET A 8 11.90 -10.79 22.78
C MET A 8 12.13 -10.04 21.46
N LEU A 9 11.87 -10.68 20.32
CA LEU A 9 11.98 -10.04 19.02
C LEU A 9 10.94 -8.92 18.84
N GLU A 10 9.69 -9.16 19.23
CA GLU A 10 8.65 -8.12 19.21
C GLU A 10 9.03 -6.92 20.08
N GLN A 11 9.56 -7.15 21.28
CA GLN A 11 10.00 -6.07 22.16
C GLN A 11 11.17 -5.27 21.57
N VAL A 12 12.18 -5.95 21.03
CA VAL A 12 13.34 -5.29 20.42
C VAL A 12 12.91 -4.46 19.21
N THR A 13 12.07 -5.01 18.34
CA THR A 13 11.63 -4.32 17.12
C THR A 13 10.70 -3.14 17.43
N ALA A 14 9.86 -3.24 18.46
CA ALA A 14 9.07 -2.10 18.94
C ALA A 14 9.97 -0.94 19.41
N ASN A 15 11.03 -1.25 20.16
CA ASN A 15 11.98 -0.24 20.62
C ASN A 15 12.72 0.42 19.46
N LEU A 16 13.16 -0.35 18.46
CA LEU A 16 13.81 0.20 17.27
C LEU A 16 12.86 1.13 16.48
N ALA A 17 11.59 0.77 16.36
CA ALA A 17 10.59 1.64 15.71
C ALA A 17 10.40 2.96 16.46
N ASN A 18 10.43 2.93 17.80
CA ASN A 18 10.39 4.14 18.62
C ASN A 18 11.65 5.00 18.45
N PHE A 19 12.84 4.40 18.36
CA PHE A 19 14.08 5.13 18.12
C PHE A 19 14.10 5.80 16.74
N ALA A 20 13.51 5.17 15.72
CA ALA A 20 13.42 5.72 14.37
C ALA A 20 12.67 7.07 14.28
N TYR A 21 11.88 7.43 15.30
CA TYR A 21 11.16 8.70 15.34
C TYR A 21 12.07 9.92 15.56
N ASP A 22 13.14 9.78 16.36
CA ASP A 22 14.03 10.90 16.69
C ASP A 22 15.26 10.91 15.76
N PRO A 23 15.50 11.98 14.99
CA PRO A 23 16.66 12.09 14.10
C PRO A 23 18.02 11.89 14.77
N ILE A 24 18.14 12.13 16.09
CA ILE A 24 19.38 11.86 16.82
C ILE A 24 19.80 10.38 16.76
N ASN A 25 18.84 9.48 16.51
CA ASN A 25 19.08 8.04 16.46
C ASN A 25 19.41 7.52 15.06
N TRP A 26 19.18 8.30 13.99
CA TRP A 26 19.25 7.79 12.61
C TRP A 26 20.64 7.30 12.24
N THR A 27 21.71 8.01 12.64
CA THR A 27 23.09 7.55 12.41
C THR A 27 23.35 6.18 13.04
N TYR A 28 22.90 5.95 14.28
CA TYR A 28 23.06 4.67 14.95
C TYR A 28 22.22 3.56 14.30
N LEU A 29 21.03 3.90 13.81
CA LEU A 29 20.17 2.95 13.07
C LEU A 29 20.82 2.53 11.74
N HIS A 30 21.48 3.46 11.05
CA HIS A 30 22.25 3.16 9.85
C HIS A 30 23.47 2.28 10.15
N GLU A 31 24.24 2.60 11.19
CA GLU A 31 25.38 1.78 11.63
C GLU A 31 24.95 0.35 12.00
N ALA A 32 23.76 0.21 12.57
CA ALA A 32 23.15 -1.08 12.92
C ALA A 32 22.47 -1.80 11.74
N GLN A 33 22.48 -1.23 10.52
CA GLN A 33 21.78 -1.77 9.35
C GLN A 33 20.27 -2.00 9.60
N ALA A 34 19.65 -1.13 10.40
CA ALA A 34 18.28 -1.31 10.86
C ALA A 34 17.23 -1.27 9.72
N LEU A 35 17.52 -0.59 8.61
CA LEU A 35 16.60 -0.51 7.46
C LEU A 35 16.33 -1.88 6.83
N GLU A 36 17.37 -2.71 6.68
CA GLU A 36 17.24 -4.09 6.18
C GLU A 36 16.37 -4.91 7.13
N VAL A 37 16.63 -4.80 8.44
CA VAL A 37 15.82 -5.46 9.47
C VAL A 37 14.36 -5.02 9.34
N PHE A 38 14.07 -3.73 9.25
CA PHE A 38 12.69 -3.24 9.14
C PHE A 38 11.96 -3.76 7.91
N LEU A 39 12.66 -3.90 6.79
CA LEU A 39 12.12 -4.45 5.56
C LEU A 39 11.83 -5.95 5.71
N GLU A 40 12.77 -6.73 6.27
CA GLU A 40 12.59 -8.16 6.54
C GLU A 40 11.37 -8.43 7.45
N LEU A 41 11.08 -7.55 8.41
CA LEU A 41 9.91 -7.68 9.28
C LEU A 41 8.58 -7.64 8.51
N LEU A 42 8.51 -6.93 7.37
CA LEU A 42 7.29 -6.80 6.55
C LEU A 42 6.91 -8.13 5.87
N GLU A 43 7.90 -8.97 5.61
CA GLU A 43 7.73 -10.27 4.94
C GLU A 43 7.40 -11.42 5.91
N THR A 44 7.46 -11.16 7.22
CA THR A 44 7.07 -12.14 8.23
C THR A 44 5.56 -12.42 8.20
N HIS A 45 5.10 -13.45 8.91
CA HIS A 45 3.66 -13.68 9.12
C HIS A 45 3.12 -13.09 10.43
N ASN A 46 3.97 -12.42 11.22
CA ASN A 46 3.60 -11.85 12.51
C ASN A 46 3.19 -10.38 12.33
N GLN A 47 1.92 -10.06 12.63
CA GLN A 47 1.39 -8.71 12.46
C GLN A 47 2.05 -7.68 13.38
N SER A 48 2.48 -8.05 14.59
CA SER A 48 3.23 -7.16 15.48
C SER A 48 4.56 -6.76 14.85
N LEU A 49 5.28 -7.74 14.28
CA LEU A 49 6.56 -7.48 13.61
C LEU A 49 6.38 -6.64 12.34
N GLN A 50 5.39 -6.98 11.50
CA GLN A 50 5.04 -6.16 10.33
C GLN A 50 4.71 -4.72 10.73
N LEU A 51 3.94 -4.53 11.81
CA LEU A 51 3.59 -3.22 12.35
C LEU A 51 4.84 -2.45 12.78
N HIS A 52 5.74 -3.07 13.54
CA HIS A 52 6.99 -2.42 13.95
C HIS A 52 7.85 -2.03 12.75
N GLY A 53 7.98 -2.90 11.75
CA GLY A 53 8.74 -2.62 10.53
C GLY A 53 8.16 -1.42 9.76
N ILE A 54 6.86 -1.42 9.47
CA ILE A 54 6.26 -0.33 8.68
C ILE A 54 6.23 0.99 9.47
N ALA A 55 6.02 0.93 10.79
CA ALA A 55 6.09 2.10 11.65
C ALA A 55 7.50 2.69 11.67
N ALA A 56 8.53 1.84 11.79
CA ALA A 56 9.92 2.27 11.77
C ALA A 56 10.29 2.94 10.43
N LEU A 57 9.94 2.31 9.30
CA LEU A 57 10.16 2.90 7.97
C LEU A 57 9.42 4.22 7.80
N CYS A 58 8.16 4.30 8.24
CA CYS A 58 7.38 5.53 8.24
C CYS A 58 8.03 6.64 9.08
N ASN A 59 8.63 6.30 10.22
CA ASN A 59 9.26 7.26 11.13
C ASN A 59 10.58 7.82 10.57
N ILE A 60 11.40 6.98 9.93
CA ILE A 60 12.72 7.37 9.42
C ILE A 60 12.69 7.88 7.97
N CYS A 61 11.58 7.80 7.25
CA CYS A 61 11.53 8.08 5.80
C CYS A 61 11.92 9.51 5.37
N LEU A 62 12.05 10.46 6.30
CA LEU A 62 12.57 11.81 6.05
C LEU A 62 14.11 11.86 6.02
N ASP A 63 14.79 10.81 6.49
CA ASP A 63 16.21 10.62 6.28
C ASP A 63 16.50 10.30 4.81
N ARG A 64 17.51 10.94 4.21
CA ARG A 64 17.82 10.80 2.78
C ARG A 64 18.23 9.37 2.41
N THR A 65 19.00 8.71 3.27
CA THR A 65 19.44 7.32 3.03
C THR A 65 18.26 6.36 3.16
N ALA A 66 17.37 6.58 4.14
CA ALA A 66 16.15 5.80 4.27
C ALA A 66 15.17 6.02 3.10
N GLU A 67 14.95 7.26 2.65
CA GLU A 67 14.12 7.54 1.47
C GLU A 67 14.64 6.77 0.25
N GLN A 68 15.95 6.86 -0.02
CA GLN A 68 16.60 6.15 -1.12
C GLN A 68 16.45 4.64 -1.02
N PHE A 69 16.61 4.08 0.18
CA PHE A 69 16.40 2.66 0.42
C PHE A 69 14.95 2.24 0.15
N ILE A 70 13.97 3.00 0.64
CA ILE A 70 12.53 2.69 0.53
C ILE A 70 12.06 2.75 -0.92
N ILE A 71 12.50 3.75 -1.69
CA ILE A 71 12.08 3.96 -3.09
C ILE A 71 12.75 3.00 -4.09
N GLU A 72 13.68 2.16 -3.66
CA GLU A 72 14.19 1.09 -4.52
C GLU A 72 13.03 0.17 -4.96
N PRO A 73 12.92 -0.18 -6.27
CA PRO A 73 11.76 -0.91 -6.79
C PRO A 73 11.45 -2.21 -6.04
N LYS A 74 12.48 -2.94 -5.60
CA LYS A 74 12.33 -4.19 -4.82
C LYS A 74 11.69 -3.91 -3.46
N HIS A 75 12.17 -2.89 -2.74
CA HIS A 75 11.69 -2.56 -1.40
C HIS A 75 10.30 -1.93 -1.44
N THR A 76 10.06 -1.04 -2.40
CA THR A 76 8.72 -0.48 -2.65
C THR A 76 7.69 -1.58 -2.96
N SER A 77 8.06 -2.61 -3.73
CA SER A 77 7.15 -3.74 -3.99
C SER A 77 6.73 -4.45 -2.70
N ILE A 78 7.67 -4.74 -1.80
CA ILE A 78 7.39 -5.41 -0.51
C ILE A 78 6.43 -4.57 0.34
N ILE A 79 6.66 -3.26 0.41
CA ILE A 79 5.83 -2.32 1.18
C ILE A 79 4.42 -2.24 0.60
N ILE A 80 4.29 -2.12 -0.72
CA ILE A 80 2.99 -2.10 -1.41
C ILE A 80 2.27 -3.43 -1.22
N ASP A 81 2.95 -4.56 -1.37
CA ASP A 81 2.35 -5.88 -1.21
C ASP A 81 1.80 -6.10 0.20
N LEU A 82 2.53 -5.66 1.25
CA LEU A 82 2.03 -5.65 2.62
C LEU A 82 0.74 -4.81 2.75
N PHE A 83 0.73 -3.59 2.19
CA PHE A 83 -0.44 -2.72 2.23
C PHE A 83 -1.66 -3.30 1.49
N LEU A 84 -1.43 -3.93 0.35
CA LEU A 84 -2.50 -4.54 -0.46
C LEU A 84 -3.18 -5.70 0.26
N ARG A 85 -2.44 -6.47 1.07
CA ARG A 85 -2.96 -7.68 1.74
C ARG A 85 -3.38 -7.49 3.19
N THR A 86 -2.94 -6.43 3.86
CA THR A 86 -3.21 -6.23 5.29
C THR A 86 -4.62 -5.74 5.56
N GLU A 87 -5.25 -6.26 6.61
CA GLU A 87 -6.48 -5.73 7.21
C GLU A 87 -6.21 -5.08 8.58
N HIS A 88 -4.93 -4.98 8.98
CA HIS A 88 -4.53 -4.41 10.26
C HIS A 88 -4.49 -2.88 10.20
N LEU A 89 -5.35 -2.25 10.98
CA LEU A 89 -5.58 -0.80 10.95
C LEU A 89 -4.31 0.05 11.06
N GLU A 90 -3.45 -0.23 12.04
CA GLU A 90 -2.24 0.58 12.25
C GLU A 90 -1.20 0.37 11.12
N ILE A 91 -1.17 -0.81 10.48
CA ILE A 91 -0.30 -1.05 9.32
C ILE A 91 -0.78 -0.18 8.16
N VAL A 92 -2.10 -0.14 7.91
CA VAL A 92 -2.72 0.72 6.89
C VAL A 92 -2.37 2.19 7.12
N LEU A 93 -2.50 2.66 8.37
CA LEU A 93 -2.16 4.03 8.75
C LEU A 93 -0.70 4.39 8.45
N HIS A 94 0.24 3.57 8.94
CA HIS A 94 1.66 3.79 8.71
C HIS A 94 2.02 3.69 7.23
N SER A 95 1.44 2.76 6.48
CA SER A 95 1.66 2.66 5.03
C SER A 95 1.20 3.90 4.29
N ILE A 96 -0.02 4.39 4.52
CA ILE A 96 -0.54 5.58 3.82
C ILE A 96 0.29 6.81 4.21
N ALA A 97 0.64 6.96 5.49
CA ALA A 97 1.48 8.05 5.96
C ALA A 97 2.88 8.00 5.33
N LEU A 98 3.49 6.82 5.22
CA LEU A 98 4.76 6.62 4.52
C LEU A 98 4.65 7.04 3.05
N PHE A 99 3.62 6.57 2.34
CA PHE A 99 3.43 6.93 0.94
C PHE A 99 3.24 8.43 0.73
N LEU A 100 2.46 9.10 1.60
CA LEU A 100 2.32 10.55 1.57
C LEU A 100 3.67 11.24 1.74
N GLN A 101 4.44 10.88 2.76
CA GLN A 101 5.74 11.52 3.04
C GLN A 101 6.73 11.35 1.88
N ILE A 102 6.84 10.13 1.35
CA ILE A 102 7.71 9.83 0.20
C ILE A 102 7.24 10.63 -1.03
N LEU A 103 5.95 10.61 -1.37
CA LEU A 103 5.44 11.31 -2.55
C LEU A 103 5.51 12.84 -2.43
N SER A 104 5.46 13.38 -1.21
CA SER A 104 5.57 14.82 -0.93
C SER A 104 7.01 15.33 -0.86
N SER A 105 8.02 14.45 -0.77
CA SER A 105 9.43 14.85 -0.76
C SER A 105 9.81 15.53 -2.10
N ASP A 106 10.57 16.63 -2.03
CA ASP A 106 10.99 17.46 -3.18
C ASP A 106 12.35 17.03 -3.76
N VAL A 107 12.94 15.96 -3.23
CA VAL A 107 14.19 15.37 -3.70
C VAL A 107 14.04 14.92 -5.16
N GLN A 108 14.81 15.56 -6.05
CA GLN A 108 14.70 15.37 -7.49
C GLN A 108 15.18 14.00 -7.94
N GLU A 109 16.20 13.46 -7.27
CA GLU A 109 16.80 12.16 -7.59
C GLU A 109 15.83 11.00 -7.39
N THR A 110 14.83 11.15 -6.52
CA THR A 110 13.83 10.12 -6.21
C THR A 110 12.53 10.28 -7.01
N LEU A 111 12.38 11.36 -7.80
CA LEU A 111 11.15 11.69 -8.53
C LEU A 111 10.68 10.58 -9.48
N LYS A 112 11.58 9.99 -10.26
CA LYS A 112 11.27 8.88 -11.19
C LYS A 112 10.67 7.68 -10.46
N TYR A 113 11.14 7.37 -9.26
CA TYR A 113 10.68 6.23 -8.47
C TYR A 113 9.34 6.53 -7.78
N LYS A 114 9.12 7.78 -7.37
CA LYS A 114 7.83 8.26 -6.81
C LYS A 114 6.67 8.11 -7.79
N GLU A 115 6.92 8.31 -9.09
CA GLU A 115 5.89 8.09 -10.12
C GLU A 115 5.44 6.63 -10.21
N LEU A 116 6.34 5.68 -9.93
CA LEU A 116 6.06 4.24 -9.95
C LEU A 116 5.27 3.77 -8.72
N LEU A 117 5.32 4.52 -7.62
CA LEU A 117 4.65 4.17 -6.37
C LEU A 117 3.12 4.24 -6.51
N VAL A 118 2.61 5.21 -7.27
CA VAL A 118 1.16 5.43 -7.46
C VAL A 118 0.61 4.48 -8.53
N THR A 119 0.44 3.21 -8.15
CA THR A 119 -0.12 2.19 -9.04
C THR A 119 -1.66 2.14 -8.99
N PRO A 120 -2.33 1.58 -10.01
CA PRO A 120 -3.77 1.33 -9.97
C PRO A 120 -4.23 0.46 -8.80
N ALA A 121 -3.45 -0.57 -8.46
CA ALA A 121 -3.75 -1.44 -7.33
C ALA A 121 -3.70 -0.68 -5.99
N LEU A 122 -2.67 0.15 -5.80
CA LEU A 122 -2.55 1.00 -4.61
C LEU A 122 -3.74 1.94 -4.49
N LEU A 123 -4.08 2.66 -5.57
CA LEU A 123 -5.18 3.62 -5.57
C LEU A 123 -6.53 2.94 -5.31
N LYS A 124 -6.79 1.78 -5.92
CA LYS A 124 -8.00 0.99 -5.66
C LYS A 124 -8.09 0.54 -4.20
N ARG A 125 -6.97 0.12 -3.60
CA ARG A 125 -6.93 -0.28 -2.19
C ARG A 125 -7.15 0.91 -1.24
N ILE A 126 -6.57 2.07 -1.53
CA ILE A 126 -6.81 3.31 -0.75
C ILE A 126 -8.27 3.75 -0.87
N GLN A 127 -8.86 3.67 -2.06
CA GLN A 127 -10.28 3.96 -2.27
C GLN A 127 -11.19 3.01 -1.48
N HIS A 128 -10.84 1.72 -1.44
CA HIS A 128 -11.55 0.74 -0.61
C HIS A 128 -11.48 1.10 0.88
N TRP A 129 -10.29 1.39 1.43
CA TRP A 129 -10.16 1.84 2.82
C TRP A 129 -10.94 3.12 3.10
N ARG A 130 -10.97 4.08 2.16
CA ARG A 130 -11.78 5.30 2.30
C ARG A 130 -13.27 5.00 2.47
N GLN A 131 -13.79 3.98 1.79
CA GLN A 131 -15.21 3.63 1.78
C GLN A 131 -15.61 2.77 2.98
N GLU A 132 -14.77 1.80 3.34
CA GLU A 132 -15.11 0.75 4.31
C GLU A 132 -14.58 1.02 5.74
N ALA A 133 -13.54 1.85 5.90
CA ALA A 133 -12.95 2.08 7.21
C ALA A 133 -13.90 2.82 8.17
N LYS A 134 -14.01 2.31 9.40
CA LYS A 134 -14.70 3.01 10.50
C LYS A 134 -13.80 4.00 11.23
N ASP A 135 -12.49 3.82 11.18
CA ASP A 135 -11.53 4.69 11.84
C ASP A 135 -11.33 5.98 11.02
N LYS A 136 -11.64 7.12 11.65
CA LYS A 136 -11.54 8.44 11.01
C LYS A 136 -10.11 8.79 10.59
N ARG A 137 -9.09 8.31 11.29
CA ARG A 137 -7.68 8.55 10.95
C ARG A 137 -7.37 7.96 9.57
N VAL A 138 -7.78 6.71 9.34
CA VAL A 138 -7.59 6.05 8.03
C VAL A 138 -8.36 6.80 6.94
N VAL A 139 -9.65 7.06 7.16
CA VAL A 139 -10.48 7.76 6.17
C VAL A 139 -9.87 9.11 5.78
N ASN A 140 -9.41 9.88 6.77
CA ASN A 140 -8.79 11.19 6.53
C ASN A 140 -7.49 11.07 5.72
N LEU A 141 -6.61 10.12 6.04
CA LEU A 141 -5.39 9.91 5.26
C LEU A 141 -5.70 9.45 3.84
N CYS A 142 -6.69 8.58 3.64
CA CYS A 142 -7.13 8.19 2.30
C CYS A 142 -7.65 9.39 1.49
N VAL A 143 -8.44 10.27 2.12
CA VAL A 143 -8.94 11.50 1.47
C VAL A 143 -7.77 12.38 1.02
N VAL A 144 -6.83 12.68 1.93
CA VAL A 144 -5.64 13.50 1.61
C VAL A 144 -4.84 12.87 0.47
N PHE A 145 -4.61 11.56 0.53
CA PHE A 145 -3.86 10.85 -0.51
C PHE A 145 -4.56 10.96 -1.88
N LEU A 146 -5.86 10.72 -1.94
CA LEU A 146 -6.60 10.73 -3.20
C LEU A 146 -6.76 12.15 -3.78
N GLU A 147 -6.88 13.18 -2.94
CA GLU A 147 -6.93 14.57 -3.40
C GLU A 147 -5.61 15.01 -4.05
N GLN A 148 -4.48 14.56 -3.49
CA GLN A 148 -3.14 14.89 -3.98
C GLN A 148 -2.72 14.02 -5.17
N PHE A 149 -2.98 12.72 -5.12
CA PHE A 149 -2.40 11.73 -6.05
C PHE A 149 -3.44 10.91 -6.83
N GLY A 150 -4.72 10.97 -6.48
CA GLY A 150 -5.80 10.20 -7.11
C GLY A 150 -6.20 10.66 -8.50
N ARG A 151 -5.87 11.91 -8.89
CA ARG A 151 -6.13 12.44 -10.25
C ARG A 151 -5.32 11.74 -11.36
N ARG A 152 -4.42 10.82 -11.01
CA ARG A 152 -3.63 10.02 -11.97
C ARG A 152 -4.42 8.85 -12.59
N ILE A 153 -5.63 8.53 -12.13
CA ILE A 153 -6.48 7.45 -12.69
C ILE A 153 -7.93 7.91 -12.90
N GLN A 154 -8.13 8.87 -13.80
CA GLN A 154 -9.40 9.03 -14.50
C GLN A 154 -9.26 8.57 -15.96
N ILE A 155 -8.68 7.40 -16.20
CA ILE A 155 -8.82 6.69 -17.47
C ILE A 155 -8.85 5.20 -17.12
N THR A 156 -9.82 4.46 -17.65
CA THR A 156 -10.05 3.00 -17.48
C THR A 156 -10.91 2.58 -16.28
N GLU A 157 -12.16 3.05 -16.20
CA GLU A 157 -13.28 2.23 -15.65
C GLU A 157 -14.68 2.83 -15.95
N ILE A 158 -14.79 3.97 -16.66
CA ILE A 158 -16.11 4.57 -17.02
C ILE A 158 -16.61 4.16 -18.42
N ASP A 159 -15.75 3.66 -19.32
CA ASP A 159 -16.16 3.35 -20.71
C ASP A 159 -16.62 1.90 -20.95
N ASN A 160 -16.50 0.98 -19.99
CA ASN A 160 -16.86 -0.43 -20.19
C ASN A 160 -18.29 -0.81 -19.75
N VAL A 161 -19.13 0.15 -19.37
CA VAL A 161 -20.53 -0.11 -18.99
C VAL A 161 -21.54 0.43 -20.01
N GLN A 162 -21.11 1.20 -21.02
CA GLN A 162 -22.04 1.83 -21.99
C GLN A 162 -21.97 1.28 -23.44
N SER A 163 -21.26 0.18 -23.70
CA SER A 163 -21.13 -0.39 -25.06
C SER A 163 -21.57 -1.84 -25.18
N ALA A 164 -22.52 -2.30 -24.36
CA ALA A 164 -23.26 -3.54 -24.66
C ALA A 164 -24.53 -3.20 -25.48
N PRO A 165 -24.63 -3.59 -26.76
CA PRO A 165 -25.85 -3.39 -27.53
C PRO A 165 -26.99 -4.28 -27.00
N PRO A 166 -28.27 -3.89 -27.20
CA PRO A 166 -29.41 -4.65 -26.70
C PRO A 166 -29.51 -6.00 -27.44
N VAL A 167 -29.65 -7.08 -26.67
CA VAL A 167 -29.96 -8.42 -27.20
C VAL A 167 -31.40 -8.40 -27.70
N GLU A 168 -31.59 -8.62 -29.01
CA GLU A 168 -32.92 -8.82 -29.60
C GLU A 168 -33.54 -10.15 -29.11
N PRO A 169 -34.85 -10.20 -28.81
CA PRO A 169 -35.51 -11.42 -28.41
C PRO A 169 -35.73 -12.35 -29.62
N SER A 170 -35.23 -13.57 -29.51
CA SER A 170 -35.42 -14.64 -30.49
C SER A 170 -36.91 -15.01 -30.57
N SER A 171 -37.54 -14.76 -31.73
CA SER A 171 -38.89 -15.23 -32.01
C SER A 171 -38.91 -16.76 -32.14
N VAL A 172 -39.60 -17.41 -31.22
CA VAL A 172 -40.01 -18.81 -31.32
C VAL A 172 -40.97 -18.95 -32.49
N GLN A 173 -40.57 -19.63 -33.56
CA GLN A 173 -41.49 -20.10 -34.60
C GLN A 173 -41.93 -21.53 -34.27
N SER A 174 -43.21 -21.67 -33.91
CA SER A 174 -43.91 -22.95 -33.84
C SER A 174 -45.39 -22.76 -34.12
N SER A 175 -45.83 -23.15 -35.32
CA SER A 175 -47.17 -23.64 -35.72
C SER A 175 -47.21 -23.69 -37.26
N GLU A 176 -47.11 -24.85 -37.91
CA GLU A 176 -48.16 -25.86 -38.21
C GLU A 176 -49.12 -25.51 -39.36
N ALA A 177 -49.47 -26.59 -40.09
CA ALA A 177 -50.46 -26.77 -41.17
C ALA A 177 -49.95 -26.62 -42.62
N GLY A 178 -50.14 -27.57 -43.54
CA GLY A 178 -50.86 -28.85 -43.44
C GLY A 178 -50.95 -29.59 -44.80
N SER A 179 -51.24 -30.88 -44.68
CA SER A 179 -52.05 -31.76 -45.55
C SER A 179 -51.92 -31.82 -47.09
N ASN A 180 -51.83 -33.08 -47.54
CA ASN A 180 -52.53 -33.70 -48.68
C ASN A 180 -52.27 -33.18 -50.10
N ASN A 181 -51.52 -33.94 -50.90
CA ASN A 181 -52.05 -34.92 -51.88
C ASN A 181 -50.90 -35.69 -52.54
#